data_AF-A0A704VCF4-F1
#
_entry.id   AF-A0A704VCF4-F1
#
_cell.length_a   1.000
_cell.length_b   1.000
_cell.length_c   1.000
_cell.angle_alpha   90.00
_cell.angle_beta   90.00
_cell.angle_gamma   90.00
#
_symmetry.space_group_name_H-M   'P 1'
#
loop_
_entity.id
_entity.type
_entity.pdbx_description
1 polymer ?
#
loop_
_entity_poly.entity_id
_entity_poly.type
_entity_poly.pdbx_seq_one_letter_code
_entity_poly.pdbx_strand_id
1 'polypeptide(L)'
;MGKLGSEMKALAKHCGGSHKTVNDRIHIVQRFDQHLRALNVQIQRVAQIKVRHIENYIHERLAQGIGKRTLQNEMASLRAVLQQAGRKQVAEHERLTNKSLGLSGAS
;
A
#
# COMPACT_ATOMS: atom_id res chain seq x y z
N MET A 1 -1.36 -7.57 -15.02
CA MET A 1 -1.93 -7.31 -13.68
C MET A 1 -3.07 -8.29 -13.49
N GLY A 2 -3.15 -8.97 -12.34
CA GLY A 2 -4.37 -9.72 -12.04
C GLY A 2 -5.46 -8.81 -11.46
N LYS A 3 -6.58 -9.41 -11.07
CA LYS A 3 -7.80 -8.70 -10.65
C LYS A 3 -7.56 -7.64 -9.58
N LEU A 4 -6.76 -7.97 -8.55
CA LEU A 4 -6.41 -7.05 -7.47
C LEU A 4 -5.68 -5.80 -7.98
N GLY A 5 -4.59 -5.97 -8.73
CA GLY A 5 -3.83 -4.83 -9.27
C GLY A 5 -4.67 -3.89 -10.14
N SER A 6 -5.61 -4.43 -10.93
CA SER A 6 -6.54 -3.63 -11.73
C SER A 6 -7.53 -2.85 -10.86
N GLU A 7 -8.11 -3.48 -9.83
CA GLU A 7 -9.01 -2.82 -8.87
C GLU A 7 -8.29 -1.70 -8.11
N MET A 8 -7.10 -1.98 -7.57
CA MET A 8 -6.30 -0.98 -6.86
C MET A 8 -5.89 0.18 -7.76
N LYS A 9 -5.58 -0.07 -9.04
CA LYS A 9 -5.29 0.99 -10.01
C LYS A 9 -6.49 1.90 -10.25
N ALA A 10 -7.70 1.34 -10.35
CA ALA A 10 -8.91 2.14 -10.48
C ALA A 10 -9.14 3.02 -9.24
N LEU A 11 -9.05 2.43 -8.05
CA LEU A 11 -9.17 3.15 -6.78
C LEU A 11 -8.11 4.26 -6.63
N ALA A 12 -6.87 3.99 -7.05
CA ALA A 12 -5.80 4.97 -7.04
C ALA A 12 -6.10 6.20 -7.91
N LYS A 13 -6.76 6.01 -9.06
CA LYS A 13 -7.24 7.12 -9.90
C LYS A 13 -8.39 7.90 -9.23
N HIS A 14 -9.31 7.20 -8.57
CA HIS A 14 -10.44 7.84 -7.88
C HIS A 14 -10.04 8.67 -6.65
N CYS A 15 -8.87 8.41 -6.06
CA CYS A 15 -8.37 9.21 -4.94
C CYS A 15 -8.02 10.67 -5.31
N GLY A 16 -8.01 11.03 -6.59
CA GLY A 16 -7.67 12.38 -7.06
C GLY A 16 -6.21 12.79 -6.84
N GLY A 17 -5.94 14.09 -7.00
CA GLY A 17 -4.61 14.69 -6.93
C GLY A 17 -4.01 15.00 -8.30
N SER A 18 -2.79 15.54 -8.31
CA SER A 18 -2.07 15.84 -9.57
C SER A 18 -1.79 14.58 -10.38
N HIS A 19 -1.60 14.72 -11.69
CA HIS A 19 -1.21 13.60 -12.56
C HIS A 19 -0.01 12.82 -12.01
N LYS A 20 1.00 13.53 -11.48
CA LYS A 20 2.17 12.92 -10.84
C LYS A 20 1.78 12.09 -9.62
N THR A 21 0.97 12.64 -8.71
CA THR A 21 0.51 11.95 -7.50
C THR A 21 -0.29 10.70 -7.81
N VAL A 22 -1.19 10.77 -8.81
CA VAL A 22 -1.96 9.61 -9.26
C VAL A 22 -1.04 8.55 -9.85
N ASN A 23 -0.09 8.95 -10.68
CA ASN A 23 0.87 8.03 -11.29
C ASN A 23 1.75 7.33 -10.25
N ASP A 24 2.31 8.08 -9.30
CA ASP A 24 3.11 7.54 -8.19
C ASP A 24 2.30 6.52 -7.38
N ARG A 25 1.05 6.84 -7.04
CA ARG A 25 0.13 5.92 -6.34
C ARG A 25 -0.15 4.64 -7.13
N ILE A 26 -0.34 4.76 -8.45
CA ILE A 26 -0.54 3.61 -9.35
C ILE A 26 0.69 2.69 -9.31
N HIS A 27 1.91 3.23 -9.36
CA HIS A 27 3.13 2.43 -9.26
C HIS A 27 3.25 1.73 -7.91
N ILE A 28 2.86 2.39 -6.82
CA ILE A 28 2.90 1.82 -5.47
C ILE A 28 1.94 0.63 -5.35
N VAL A 29 0.68 0.77 -5.79
CA VAL A 29 -0.29 -0.33 -5.69
C VAL A 29 0.05 -1.50 -6.61
N GLN A 30 0.67 -1.23 -7.76
CA GLN A 30 1.16 -2.29 -8.66
C GLN A 30 2.29 -3.09 -8.02
N ARG A 31 3.24 -2.39 -7.38
CA ARG A 31 4.34 -3.04 -6.66
C ARG A 31 3.83 -3.88 -5.49
N PHE A 32 2.80 -3.39 -4.79
CA PHE A 32 2.12 -4.16 -3.76
C PHE A 32 1.44 -5.43 -4.32
N ASP A 33 0.72 -5.37 -5.44
CA ASP A 33 0.14 -6.56 -6.09
C ASP A 33 1.23 -7.57 -6.51
N GLN A 34 2.36 -7.08 -7.06
CA GLN A 34 3.51 -7.92 -7.42
C GLN A 34 4.12 -8.62 -6.20
N HIS A 35 4.29 -7.89 -5.10
CA HIS A 35 4.77 -8.44 -3.83
C HIS A 35 3.89 -9.58 -3.31
N LEU A 36 2.57 -9.38 -3.32
CA LEU A 36 1.63 -10.43 -2.89
C LEU A 36 1.73 -11.67 -3.78
N ARG A 37 1.87 -11.48 -5.11
CA ARG A 37 2.07 -12.61 -6.04
C ARG A 37 3.38 -13.35 -5.77
N ALA A 38 4.47 -12.63 -5.50
CA ALA A 38 5.77 -13.24 -5.19
C ALA A 38 5.70 -14.13 -3.94
N LEU A 39 4.85 -13.77 -2.98
CA LEU A 39 4.59 -14.56 -1.76
C LEU A 39 3.53 -15.65 -1.95
N ASN A 40 3.11 -15.94 -3.19
CA ASN A 40 2.01 -16.86 -3.51
C ASN A 40 0.67 -16.50 -2.82
N VAL A 41 0.47 -15.23 -2.47
CA VAL A 41 -0.77 -14.75 -1.86
C VAL A 41 -1.80 -14.48 -2.97
N GLN A 42 -2.79 -15.37 -3.08
CA GLN A 42 -3.84 -15.31 -4.10
C GLN A 42 -5.01 -14.40 -3.68
N ILE A 43 -4.76 -13.11 -3.53
CA ILE A 43 -5.81 -12.11 -3.31
C ILE A 43 -6.33 -11.57 -4.65
N GLN A 44 -7.65 -11.50 -4.80
CA GLN A 44 -8.29 -10.99 -6.01
C GLN A 44 -8.99 -9.64 -5.80
N ARG A 45 -9.35 -9.30 -4.55
CA ARG A 45 -10.03 -8.05 -4.21
C ARG A 45 -9.40 -7.29 -3.06
N VAL A 46 -9.51 -5.97 -3.06
CA VAL A 46 -9.07 -5.09 -1.97
C VAL A 46 -9.75 -5.44 -0.64
N ALA A 47 -11.01 -5.92 -0.70
CA ALA A 47 -11.79 -6.47 0.41
C ALA A 47 -11.14 -7.67 1.15
N GLN A 48 -10.16 -8.35 0.53
CA GLN A 48 -9.46 -9.48 1.14
C GLN A 48 -8.09 -9.10 1.71
N ILE A 49 -7.61 -7.86 1.48
CA ILE A 49 -6.37 -7.36 2.07
C ILE A 49 -6.49 -7.39 3.61
N LYS A 50 -5.45 -7.85 4.27
CA LYS A 50 -5.33 -7.91 5.73
C LYS A 50 -4.15 -7.05 6.13
N VAL A 51 -4.19 -6.56 7.37
CA VAL A 51 -3.12 -5.77 7.98
C VAL A 51 -1.74 -6.42 7.76
N ARG A 52 -1.63 -7.72 8.03
CA ARG A 52 -0.40 -8.52 7.81
C ARG A 52 0.20 -8.42 6.41
N HIS A 53 -0.62 -8.23 5.37
CA HIS A 53 -0.14 -8.16 4.00
C HIS A 53 0.59 -6.84 3.73
N ILE A 54 0.09 -5.75 4.31
CA ILE A 54 0.70 -4.42 4.21
C ILE A 54 1.93 -4.35 5.12
N GLU A 55 1.82 -4.88 6.34
CA GLU A 55 2.93 -4.98 7.29
C GLU A 55 4.12 -5.73 6.69
N ASN A 56 3.89 -6.93 6.14
CA ASN A 56 4.94 -7.71 5.51
C ASN A 56 5.57 -6.98 4.31
N TYR A 57 4.76 -6.30 3.50
CA TYR A 57 5.26 -5.48 2.39
C TYR A 57 6.20 -4.38 2.86
N ILE A 58 5.83 -3.62 3.89
CA ILE A 58 6.68 -2.54 4.39
C ILE A 58 7.97 -3.08 5.03
N HIS A 59 7.89 -4.17 5.79
CA HIS A 59 9.08 -4.78 6.39
C HIS A 59 10.05 -5.30 5.32
N GLU A 60 9.56 -5.93 4.26
CA GLU A 60 10.42 -6.38 3.18
C GLU A 60 11.08 -5.20 2.44
N ARG A 61 10.33 -4.12 2.19
CA ARG A 61 10.88 -2.91 1.57
C ARG A 61 11.88 -2.20 2.48
N LEU A 62 11.69 -2.25 3.80
CA LEU A 62 12.65 -1.77 4.78
C LEU A 62 13.93 -2.63 4.74
N ALA A 63 13.80 -3.96 4.65
CA ALA A 63 14.92 -4.89 4.52
C ALA A 63 15.70 -4.72 3.21
N GLN A 64 15.02 -4.27 2.13
CA GLN A 64 15.66 -3.88 0.87
C GLN A 64 16.45 -2.55 0.96
N GLY A 65 16.46 -1.89 2.12
CA GLY A 65 17.18 -0.63 2.32
C GLY A 65 16.48 0.60 1.73
N ILE A 66 15.18 0.51 1.43
CA ILE A 66 14.42 1.65 0.92
C ILE A 66 14.32 2.73 2.00
N GLY A 67 14.60 3.98 1.61
CA GLY A 67 14.55 5.12 2.52
C GLY A 67 13.19 5.28 3.20
N LYS A 68 13.21 5.57 4.51
CA LYS A 68 12.01 5.74 5.34
C LYS A 68 11.02 6.77 4.75
N ARG A 69 11.50 7.87 4.19
CA ARG A 69 10.66 8.91 3.55
C ARG A 69 9.86 8.36 2.36
N THR A 70 10.45 7.45 1.59
CA THR A 70 9.77 6.75 0.50
C THR A 70 8.72 5.79 1.06
N LEU A 71 9.06 4.98 2.06
CA LEU A 71 8.11 4.07 2.71
C LEU A 71 6.92 4.79 3.33
N GLN A 72 7.13 5.98 3.90
CA GLN A 72 6.04 6.84 4.38
C GLN A 72 5.11 7.29 3.24
N ASN A 73 5.65 7.67 2.08
CA ASN A 73 4.84 8.00 0.89
C ASN A 73 4.05 6.78 0.37
N GLU A 74 4.67 5.61 0.39
CA GLU A 74 4.01 4.36 0.02
C GLU A 74 2.85 4.03 0.96
N MET A 75 3.07 4.15 2.28
CA MET A 75 2.02 3.94 3.26
C MET A 75 0.88 4.96 3.12
N ALA A 76 1.18 6.23 2.89
CA ALA A 76 0.15 7.25 2.65
C ALA A 76 -0.71 6.89 1.42
N SER A 77 -0.06 6.44 0.35
CA SER A 77 -0.73 6.01 -0.89
C SER A 77 -1.60 4.79 -0.68
N LEU A 78 -1.09 3.76 0.01
CA LEU A 78 -1.83 2.54 0.33
C LEU A 78 -3.02 2.83 1.24
N ARG A 79 -2.85 3.64 2.29
CA ARG A 79 -3.95 4.05 3.18
C ARG A 79 -5.06 4.73 2.42
N ALA A 80 -4.73 5.68 1.56
CA ALA A 80 -5.75 6.39 0.79
C ALA A 80 -6.52 5.47 -0.18
N VAL A 81 -5.85 4.51 -0.83
CA VAL A 81 -6.52 3.51 -1.68
C VAL A 81 -7.43 2.60 -0.86
N LEU A 82 -6.99 2.16 0.32
CA LEU A 82 -7.79 1.34 1.22
C LEU A 82 -9.01 2.10 1.75
N GLN A 83 -8.84 3.36 2.14
CA GLN A 83 -9.95 4.22 2.56
C GLN A 83 -10.96 4.42 1.42
N GLN A 84 -10.49 4.66 0.20
CA GLN A 84 -11.34 4.77 -0.99
C GLN A 84 -12.13 3.50 -1.28
N ALA A 85 -11.57 2.33 -0.96
CA ALA A 85 -12.24 1.03 -1.06
C ALA A 85 -13.16 0.71 0.14
N GLY A 86 -13.41 1.68 1.05
CA GLY A 86 -14.22 1.48 2.25
C GLY A 86 -13.54 0.64 3.34
N ARG A 87 -12.21 0.48 3.28
CA ARG A 87 -11.41 -0.33 4.22
C ARG A 87 -10.67 0.51 5.26
N LYS A 88 -11.37 1.48 5.84
CA LYS A 88 -10.80 2.39 6.85
C LYS A 88 -10.22 1.64 8.05
N GLN A 89 -10.90 0.58 8.51
CA GLN A 89 -10.44 -0.26 9.62
C GLN A 89 -9.09 -0.94 9.37
N VAL A 90 -8.74 -1.21 8.10
CA VAL A 90 -7.42 -1.73 7.76
C VAL A 90 -6.43 -0.58 7.64
N ALA A 91 -6.81 0.51 6.99
CA ALA A 91 -5.94 1.67 6.74
C ALA A 91 -5.48 2.37 8.03
N GLU A 92 -6.34 2.43 9.05
CA GLU A 92 -6.13 3.13 10.32
C GLU A 92 -5.71 2.18 11.44
N HIS A 93 -5.40 0.92 11.12
CA HIS A 93 -5.01 -0.07 12.11
C HIS A 93 -3.71 0.32 12.83
N GLU A 94 -3.65 0.12 14.14
CA GLU A 94 -2.51 0.49 15.01
C GLU A 94 -1.15 -0.07 14.54
N ARG A 95 -1.16 -1.30 14.02
CA ARG A 95 0.01 -1.98 13.43
C ARG A 95 0.52 -1.34 12.15
N LEU A 96 -0.32 -0.59 11.44
CA LEU A 96 0.08 0.09 10.21
C LEU A 96 0.51 1.53 10.45
N THR A 97 0.63 1.99 11.69
CA THR A 97 1.16 3.33 11.98
C THR A 97 2.65 3.39 11.61
N ASN A 98 3.14 4.57 11.23
CA ASN A 98 4.56 4.74 10.91
C ASN A 98 5.45 4.36 12.10
N LYS A 99 4.94 4.53 13.33
CA LYS A 99 5.61 4.12 14.56
C LYS A 99 5.75 2.61 14.66
N SER A 100 4.64 1.88 14.52
CA SER A 100 4.63 0.41 14.60
C SER A 100 5.43 -0.25 13.48
N LEU A 101 5.50 0.38 12.30
CA LEU A 101 6.27 -0.11 11.16
C LEU A 101 7.76 0.28 11.18
N GLY A 102 8.26 0.91 12.26
CA GLY A 102 9.66 1.34 12.36
C GLY A 102 10.05 2.49 11.41
N LEU A 103 9.06 3.18 10.83
CA LEU A 103 9.23 4.31 9.91
C LEU A 103 9.35 5.66 10.62
N SER A 104 9.48 5.65 11.95
CA SER A 104 9.69 6.83 12.79
C SER A 104 11.04 7.52 12.51
N GLY A 105 11.08 8.84 12.70
CA GLY A 105 12.31 9.64 12.65
C GLY A 105 12.80 9.98 11.24
N ALA A 106 11.90 10.05 10.26
CA ALA A 106 12.19 10.47 8.88
C ALA A 106 11.31 11.62 8.40
N SER A 107 10.69 12.34 9.35
CA SER A 107 9.92 13.57 9.11
C SER A 107 10.83 14.77 9.06
#